data_AF-A0A8S3YD37-F1
#
_entry.id   AF-A0A8S3YD37-F1
#
_cell.length_a   1.000
_cell.length_b   1.000
_cell.length_c   1.000
_cell.angle_alpha   90.00
_cell.angle_beta   90.00
_cell.angle_gamma   90.00
#
_symmetry.space_group_name_H-M   'P 1'
#
loop_
_entity.id
_entity.type
_entity.pdbx_description
1 polymer ?
#
loop_
_entity_poly.entity_id
_entity_poly.type
_entity_poly.pdbx_seq_one_letter_code
_entity_poly.pdbx_strand_id
1 'polypeptide(L)'
;MDQARNLPDGNDEIQKAVAFSKEYVDNFRTIFPNIIDEALSKICYLDSWNIRNRIKEMTEYYTLEKKPMLGELMLYAYAMLEDNEVWKEEKRHQAYLLASVIEMGASYFLFTDDIQDDGKTRCGKVCWHLLPNVGTLAINDACMLRSFIQEILQQNFPEPLFYKITKFVNKIFFIAATGQHVDITLARDRNFDNFTMKCYCKMSEMKTAFPFIEVPIIFALILSNKATEESMQQIHNICVDMGVLIQIQNDITDFYDYEGLTKSSTDIQKGKCSWLAVKALELSNEDQRCIFEECYGSWDPTHVHKIRELYKELKLPQLLVQEKEARYETFFRKINELPPVCVPDVNFYQKLFKLIKNTRI
;
A
#
# COMPACT_ATOMS: atom_id res chain seq x y z
N MET A 1 -16.97 0.22 43.94
CA MET A 1 -15.67 0.87 44.26
C MET A 1 -14.71 0.49 43.13
N ASP A 2 -15.00 0.90 41.89
CA ASP A 2 -14.71 2.24 41.35
C ASP A 2 -13.30 2.72 41.66
N GLN A 3 -12.36 2.28 40.81
CA GLN A 3 -11.21 3.08 40.41
C GLN A 3 -11.16 3.12 38.89
N ALA A 4 -12.15 3.77 38.28
CA ALA A 4 -11.93 4.48 37.03
C ALA A 4 -10.90 5.58 37.32
N ARG A 5 -9.62 5.30 37.07
CA ARG A 5 -8.59 6.33 37.04
C ARG A 5 -8.77 7.11 35.75
N ASN A 6 -9.15 8.38 35.93
CA ASN A 6 -9.11 9.42 34.92
C ASN A 6 -7.79 9.34 34.12
N LEU A 7 -7.89 8.95 32.86
CA LEU A 7 -6.88 9.27 31.85
C LEU A 7 -7.10 10.74 31.45
N PRO A 8 -6.04 11.56 31.26
CA PRO A 8 -6.20 12.91 30.73
C PRO A 8 -6.82 12.86 29.33
N ASP A 9 -7.61 13.89 28.99
CA ASP A 9 -8.31 14.06 27.71
C ASP A 9 -7.37 13.95 26.48
N GLY A 10 -7.11 12.72 26.03
CA GLY A 10 -6.41 12.42 24.77
C GLY A 10 -7.30 12.57 23.53
N ASN A 11 -8.50 13.15 23.68
CA ASN A 11 -9.50 13.25 22.63
C ASN A 11 -9.19 14.41 21.65
N ASP A 12 -8.63 15.52 22.16
CA ASP A 12 -8.33 16.71 21.35
C ASP A 12 -7.17 16.49 20.38
N GLU A 13 -6.11 15.78 20.78
CA GLU A 13 -4.99 15.44 19.90
C GLU A 13 -5.40 14.49 18.77
N ILE A 14 -6.27 13.52 19.07
CA ILE A 14 -6.84 12.63 18.05
C ILE A 14 -7.67 13.45 17.07
N GLN A 15 -8.57 14.31 17.56
CA GLN A 15 -9.41 15.13 16.70
C GLN A 15 -8.58 16.05 15.81
N LYS A 16 -7.47 16.61 16.32
CA LYS A 16 -6.51 17.38 15.51
C LYS A 16 -5.84 16.54 14.44
N ALA A 17 -5.31 15.36 14.78
CA ALA A 17 -4.66 14.47 13.81
C ALA A 17 -5.63 14.00 12.72
N VAL A 18 -6.85 13.62 13.11
CA VAL A 18 -7.94 13.27 12.17
C VAL A 18 -8.32 14.47 11.30
N ALA A 19 -8.47 15.66 11.87
CA ALA A 19 -8.82 16.86 11.10
C ALA A 19 -7.74 17.22 10.08
N PHE A 20 -6.46 17.13 10.47
CA PHE A 20 -5.32 17.44 9.61
C PHE A 20 -5.21 16.50 8.40
N SER A 21 -5.31 15.18 8.63
CA SER A 21 -5.30 14.20 7.54
C SER A 21 -6.57 14.28 6.69
N LYS A 22 -7.74 14.51 7.32
CA LYS A 22 -9.02 14.69 6.61
C LYS A 22 -9.01 15.92 5.71
N GLU A 23 -8.43 17.03 6.15
CA GLU A 23 -8.30 18.23 5.34
C GLU A 23 -7.50 17.97 4.06
N TYR A 24 -6.42 17.19 4.15
CA TYR A 24 -5.67 16.74 2.97
C TYR A 24 -6.54 15.88 2.04
N VAL A 25 -7.23 14.88 2.58
CA VAL A 25 -8.09 13.97 1.81
C VAL A 25 -9.20 14.74 1.08
N ASP A 26 -9.90 15.62 1.79
CA ASP A 26 -11.03 16.38 1.26
C ASP A 26 -10.58 17.37 0.16
N ASN A 27 -9.34 17.86 0.21
CA ASN A 27 -8.77 18.80 -0.76
C ASN A 27 -7.76 18.15 -1.73
N PHE A 28 -7.63 16.83 -1.73
CA PHE A 28 -6.56 16.13 -2.46
C PHE A 28 -6.57 16.43 -3.96
N ARG A 29 -7.76 16.50 -4.57
CA ARG A 29 -7.95 16.83 -6.00
C ARG A 29 -7.53 18.24 -6.38
N THR A 30 -7.28 19.13 -5.41
CA THR A 30 -6.74 20.46 -5.62
C THR A 30 -5.26 20.53 -5.23
N ILE A 31 -4.90 19.94 -4.09
CA ILE A 31 -3.52 19.93 -3.57
C ILE A 31 -2.59 19.21 -4.55
N PHE A 32 -2.98 18.03 -5.02
CA PHE A 32 -2.11 17.18 -5.80
C PHE A 32 -1.72 17.79 -7.16
N PRO A 33 -2.66 18.24 -8.02
CA PRO A 33 -2.29 18.88 -9.29
C PRO A 33 -1.40 20.11 -9.12
N ASN A 34 -1.64 20.92 -8.07
CA ASN A 34 -0.84 22.11 -7.79
C ASN A 34 0.62 21.75 -7.47
N ILE A 35 0.86 20.69 -6.69
CA ILE A 35 2.22 20.19 -6.40
C ILE A 35 2.91 19.76 -7.70
N ILE A 36 2.20 19.06 -8.59
CA ILE A 36 2.75 18.60 -9.87
C ILE A 36 3.10 19.79 -10.77
N ASP A 37 2.19 20.75 -10.91
CA ASP A 37 2.39 21.94 -11.73
C ASP A 37 3.55 22.80 -11.22
N GLU A 38 3.62 23.00 -9.90
CA GLU A 38 4.72 23.73 -9.26
C GLU A 38 6.06 23.04 -9.53
N ALA A 39 6.14 21.72 -9.32
CA ALA A 39 7.37 20.97 -9.56
C ALA A 39 7.80 20.99 -11.03
N LEU A 40 6.87 20.79 -11.97
CA LEU A 40 7.15 20.87 -13.41
C LEU A 40 7.62 22.27 -13.83
N SER A 41 7.10 23.33 -13.20
CA SER A 41 7.51 24.71 -13.50
C SER A 41 8.97 24.99 -13.13
N LYS A 42 9.51 24.29 -12.12
CA LYS A 42 10.87 24.47 -11.60
C LYS A 42 11.93 23.65 -12.35
N ILE A 43 11.53 22.68 -13.19
CA ILE A 43 12.47 21.87 -14.00
C ILE A 43 12.88 22.64 -15.26
N CYS A 44 13.98 23.40 -15.14
CA CYS A 44 14.47 24.29 -16.19
C CYS A 44 15.03 23.59 -17.43
N TYR A 45 15.45 22.33 -17.32
CA TYR A 45 15.99 21.56 -18.45
C TYR A 45 14.90 20.77 -19.20
N LEU A 46 13.63 20.95 -18.82
CA LEU A 46 12.49 20.32 -19.46
C LEU A 46 11.65 21.37 -20.20
N ASP A 47 12.08 21.76 -21.40
CA ASP A 47 11.44 22.86 -22.16
C ASP A 47 10.21 22.43 -22.98
N SER A 48 10.01 21.13 -23.18
CA SER A 48 8.91 20.62 -23.99
C SER A 48 7.59 20.60 -23.22
N TRP A 49 6.64 21.44 -23.63
CA TRP A 49 5.27 21.42 -23.11
C TRP A 49 4.62 20.04 -23.25
N ASN A 50 4.84 19.34 -24.37
CA ASN A 50 4.31 18.00 -24.61
C ASN A 50 4.81 17.01 -23.55
N ILE A 51 6.09 17.09 -23.16
CA ILE A 51 6.65 16.19 -22.14
C ILE A 51 6.16 16.55 -20.74
N ARG A 52 6.06 17.85 -20.42
CA ARG A 52 5.45 18.30 -19.14
C ARG A 52 4.01 17.80 -19.01
N ASN A 53 3.22 17.95 -20.07
CA ASN A 53 1.84 17.46 -20.10
C ASN A 53 1.78 15.94 -19.96
N ARG A 54 2.70 15.20 -20.59
CA ARG A 54 2.80 13.75 -20.45
C ARG A 54 3.08 13.31 -19.00
N ILE A 55 4.02 13.99 -18.34
CA ILE A 55 4.37 13.71 -16.94
C ILE A 55 3.19 14.03 -16.01
N LYS A 56 2.48 15.13 -16.25
CA LYS A 56 1.29 15.47 -15.48
C LYS A 56 0.19 14.41 -15.65
N GLU A 57 -0.14 14.09 -16.90
CA GLU A 57 -1.17 13.11 -17.25
C GLU A 57 -0.89 11.75 -16.59
N MET A 58 0.33 11.22 -16.72
CA MET A 58 0.69 9.93 -16.13
C MET A 58 0.67 9.97 -14.59
N THR A 59 1.05 11.09 -13.99
CA THR A 59 1.09 11.23 -12.54
C THR A 59 -0.32 11.28 -11.94
N GLU A 60 -1.25 11.94 -12.62
CA GLU A 60 -2.63 12.12 -12.17
C GLU A 60 -3.53 10.90 -12.47
N TYR A 61 -3.21 10.13 -13.52
CA TYR A 61 -4.12 9.14 -14.14
C TYR A 61 -4.78 8.18 -13.16
N TYR A 62 -3.97 7.53 -12.30
CA TYR A 62 -4.46 6.66 -11.21
C TYR A 62 -4.51 7.36 -9.87
N THR A 63 -3.62 8.32 -9.63
CA THR A 63 -3.46 8.92 -8.30
C THR A 63 -4.74 9.66 -7.88
N LEU A 64 -5.37 10.40 -8.78
CA LEU A 64 -6.59 11.16 -8.48
C LEU A 64 -7.88 10.32 -8.42
N GLU A 65 -7.84 9.08 -8.91
CA GLU A 65 -9.01 8.18 -8.88
C GLU A 65 -9.13 7.37 -7.58
N LYS A 66 -8.09 7.39 -6.76
CA LYS A 66 -8.04 6.69 -5.48
C LYS A 66 -8.26 7.67 -4.33
N LYS A 67 -8.80 7.17 -3.22
CA LYS A 67 -8.66 7.86 -1.94
C LYS A 67 -7.17 7.83 -1.55
N PRO A 68 -6.55 8.95 -1.12
CA PRO A 68 -5.13 8.99 -0.79
C PRO A 68 -4.86 8.42 0.61
N MET A 69 -5.07 7.10 0.77
CA MET A 69 -5.03 6.42 2.07
C MET A 69 -3.62 6.36 2.66
N LEU A 70 -2.57 6.29 1.84
CA LEU A 70 -1.19 6.25 2.32
C LEU A 70 -0.75 7.63 2.79
N GLY A 71 -1.14 8.67 2.05
CA GLY A 71 -0.98 10.06 2.45
C GLY A 71 -1.74 10.37 3.74
N GLU A 72 -3.02 9.95 3.83
CA GLU A 72 -3.84 10.09 5.03
C GLU A 72 -3.19 9.41 6.24
N LEU A 73 -2.69 8.18 6.07
CA LEU A 73 -1.97 7.44 7.10
C LEU A 73 -0.70 8.16 7.55
N MET A 74 0.14 8.62 6.62
CA MET A 74 1.37 9.35 6.96
C MET A 74 1.05 10.63 7.72
N LEU A 75 0.08 11.43 7.25
CA LEU A 75 -0.29 12.69 7.87
C LEU A 75 -0.91 12.50 9.25
N TYR A 76 -1.72 11.45 9.42
CA TYR A 76 -2.26 11.08 10.73
C TYR A 76 -1.14 10.69 11.70
N ALA A 77 -0.21 9.84 11.25
CA ALA A 77 0.95 9.47 12.06
C ALA A 77 1.83 10.68 12.39
N TYR A 78 2.06 11.58 11.44
CA TYR A 78 2.86 12.78 11.62
C TYR A 78 2.25 13.71 12.67
N ALA A 79 0.94 13.98 12.55
CA ALA A 79 0.24 14.83 13.51
C ALA A 79 0.21 14.26 14.94
N MET A 80 0.30 12.94 15.09
CA MET A 80 0.40 12.28 16.39
C MET A 80 1.81 12.26 16.97
N LEU A 81 2.83 12.31 16.12
CA LEU A 81 4.24 12.22 16.51
C LEU A 81 4.87 13.59 16.72
N GLU A 82 4.32 14.66 16.16
CA GLU A 82 4.90 16.01 16.23
C GLU A 82 4.33 16.81 17.42
N ASP A 83 5.21 17.47 18.17
CA ASP A 83 4.83 18.22 19.38
C ASP A 83 4.39 19.65 19.00
N ASN A 84 3.11 19.84 18.67
CA ASN A 84 2.42 21.11 18.34
C ASN A 84 3.03 21.98 17.20
N GLU A 85 4.14 21.60 16.59
CA GLU A 85 4.82 22.36 15.52
C GLU A 85 4.21 22.17 14.12
N VAL A 86 3.28 21.21 13.94
CA VAL A 86 2.60 20.89 12.66
C VAL A 86 1.90 22.11 12.03
N TRP A 87 1.57 23.12 12.84
CA TRP A 87 0.79 24.28 12.40
C TRP A 87 1.59 25.36 11.66
N LYS A 88 2.92 25.24 11.55
CA LYS A 88 3.69 26.14 10.67
C LYS A 88 3.43 25.77 9.21
N GLU A 89 3.09 26.77 8.40
CA GLU A 89 2.68 26.61 6.99
C GLU A 89 3.70 25.81 6.15
N GLU A 90 5.00 26.06 6.36
CA GLU A 90 6.08 25.35 5.67
C GLU A 90 6.11 23.84 5.99
N LYS A 91 6.06 23.46 7.28
CA LYS A 91 6.04 22.05 7.71
C LYS A 91 4.80 21.33 7.19
N ARG A 92 3.66 22.03 7.24
CA ARG A 92 2.39 21.54 6.69
C ARG A 92 2.51 21.28 5.19
N HIS A 93 3.07 22.23 4.43
CA HIS A 93 3.29 22.06 2.99
C HIS A 93 4.21 20.86 2.70
N GLN A 94 5.34 20.75 3.42
CA GLN A 94 6.25 19.60 3.29
C GLN A 94 5.58 18.26 3.59
N ALA A 95 4.73 18.19 4.62
CA ALA A 95 3.99 16.99 4.97
C ALA A 95 2.99 16.61 3.85
N TYR A 96 2.20 17.57 3.34
CA TYR A 96 1.25 17.33 2.25
C TYR A 96 1.95 16.94 0.94
N LEU A 97 3.12 17.51 0.68
CA LEU A 97 3.93 17.17 -0.47
C LEU A 97 4.49 15.75 -0.37
N LEU A 98 5.05 15.36 0.78
CA LEU A 98 5.53 13.99 0.97
C LEU A 98 4.38 12.98 0.93
N ALA A 99 3.21 13.32 1.50
CA ALA A 99 2.00 12.50 1.39
C ALA A 99 1.61 12.26 -0.07
N SER A 100 1.66 13.32 -0.89
CA SER A 100 1.38 13.24 -2.33
C SER A 100 2.42 12.40 -3.08
N VAL A 101 3.70 12.52 -2.72
CA VAL A 101 4.77 11.68 -3.28
C VAL A 101 4.57 10.19 -2.96
N ILE A 102 4.08 9.85 -1.77
CA ILE A 102 3.76 8.46 -1.41
C ILE A 102 2.65 7.92 -2.33
N GLU A 103 1.60 8.71 -2.58
CA GLU A 103 0.50 8.32 -3.48
C GLU A 103 0.97 8.18 -4.94
N MET A 104 1.89 9.05 -5.40
CA MET A 104 2.56 8.91 -6.70
C MET A 104 3.33 7.58 -6.78
N GLY A 105 4.07 7.25 -5.73
CA GLY A 105 4.82 5.99 -5.63
C GLY A 105 3.89 4.77 -5.68
N ALA A 106 2.72 4.82 -5.04
CA ALA A 106 1.73 3.77 -5.15
C ALA A 106 1.21 3.62 -6.60
N SER A 107 0.96 4.73 -7.29
CA SER A 107 0.55 4.69 -8.70
C SER A 107 1.65 4.15 -9.62
N TYR A 108 2.93 4.42 -9.35
CA TYR A 108 4.06 3.78 -10.05
C TYR A 108 3.94 2.25 -10.02
N PHE A 109 3.69 1.66 -8.84
CA PHE A 109 3.58 0.21 -8.74
C PHE A 109 2.39 -0.33 -9.50
N LEU A 110 1.26 0.38 -9.54
CA LEU A 110 0.11 0.00 -10.35
C LEU A 110 0.43 -0.01 -11.85
N PHE A 111 1.17 0.99 -12.36
CA PHE A 111 1.59 1.00 -13.76
C PHE A 111 2.41 -0.23 -14.12
N THR A 112 3.41 -0.56 -13.30
CA THR A 112 4.29 -1.69 -13.57
C THR A 112 3.59 -3.03 -13.37
N ASP A 113 2.74 -3.13 -12.34
CA ASP A 113 1.95 -4.33 -12.03
C ASP A 113 0.99 -4.60 -13.20
N ASP A 114 0.19 -3.63 -13.64
CA ASP A 114 -0.76 -3.78 -14.75
C ASP A 114 -0.08 -4.29 -16.03
N ILE A 115 1.15 -3.86 -16.35
CA ILE A 115 1.89 -4.37 -17.52
C ILE A 115 2.30 -5.83 -17.32
N GLN A 116 2.88 -6.14 -16.15
CA GLN A 116 3.36 -7.50 -15.83
C GLN A 116 2.23 -8.51 -15.72
N ASP A 117 1.06 -8.02 -15.30
CA ASP A 117 -0.16 -8.75 -15.10
C ASP A 117 -1.12 -8.66 -16.31
N ASP A 118 -0.74 -8.06 -17.44
CA ASP A 118 -1.64 -7.91 -18.60
C ASP A 118 -3.03 -7.34 -18.22
N GLY A 119 -3.04 -6.43 -17.25
CA GLY A 119 -4.24 -5.79 -16.71
C GLY A 119 -4.98 -5.00 -17.79
N LYS A 120 -6.31 -5.08 -17.80
CA LYS A 120 -7.18 -4.36 -18.74
C LYS A 120 -7.81 -3.12 -18.12
N THR A 121 -8.14 -3.20 -16.84
CA THR A 121 -8.80 -2.16 -16.06
C THR A 121 -8.13 -1.95 -14.71
N ARG A 122 -8.08 -0.69 -14.26
CA ARG A 122 -7.57 -0.28 -12.96
C ARG A 122 -8.28 1.01 -12.52
N CYS A 123 -8.76 1.04 -11.27
CA CYS A 123 -9.45 2.21 -10.71
C CYS A 123 -10.63 2.68 -11.58
N GLY A 124 -11.36 1.74 -12.19
CA GLY A 124 -12.48 2.03 -13.10
C GLY A 124 -12.08 2.62 -14.47
N LYS A 125 -10.78 2.67 -14.80
CA LYS A 125 -10.26 3.14 -16.09
C LYS A 125 -9.56 2.01 -16.85
N VAL A 126 -9.35 2.21 -18.14
CA VAL A 126 -8.46 1.38 -18.96
C VAL A 126 -7.04 1.47 -18.42
N CYS A 127 -6.32 0.35 -18.35
CA CYS A 127 -4.93 0.36 -17.89
C CYS A 127 -4.06 1.26 -18.79
N TRP A 128 -3.16 2.02 -18.18
CA TRP A 128 -2.35 3.05 -18.86
C TRP A 128 -1.63 2.57 -20.12
N HIS A 129 -1.02 1.38 -20.05
CA HIS A 129 -0.27 0.79 -21.15
C HIS A 129 -1.15 0.37 -22.34
N LEU A 130 -2.48 0.36 -22.18
CA LEU A 130 -3.44 0.05 -23.24
C LEU A 130 -4.02 1.32 -23.90
N LEU A 131 -3.70 2.51 -23.39
CA LEU A 131 -4.13 3.74 -24.04
C LEU A 131 -3.46 3.88 -25.42
N PRO A 132 -4.20 4.31 -26.47
CA PRO A 132 -3.70 4.32 -27.85
C PRO A 132 -2.42 5.13 -28.08
N ASN A 133 -2.23 6.21 -27.31
CA ASN A 133 -1.06 7.10 -27.36
C ASN A 133 0.08 6.68 -26.42
N VAL A 134 -0.06 5.55 -25.73
CA VAL A 134 0.87 5.09 -24.69
C VAL A 134 1.55 3.79 -25.11
N GLY A 135 0.81 2.68 -25.18
CA GLY A 135 1.38 1.38 -25.52
C GLY A 135 2.60 1.02 -24.65
N THR A 136 3.66 0.56 -25.30
CA THR A 136 4.92 0.16 -24.65
C THR A 136 5.71 1.32 -24.04
N LEU A 137 5.38 2.58 -24.37
CA LEU A 137 5.99 3.75 -23.73
C LEU A 137 5.69 3.81 -22.23
N ALA A 138 4.67 3.10 -21.75
CA ALA A 138 4.36 2.97 -20.33
C ALA A 138 5.58 2.54 -19.48
N ILE A 139 6.50 1.76 -20.05
CA ILE A 139 7.76 1.37 -19.36
C ILE A 139 8.64 2.61 -19.14
N ASN A 140 8.78 3.45 -20.17
CA ASN A 140 9.52 4.70 -20.07
C ASN A 140 8.80 5.72 -19.17
N ASP A 141 7.47 5.79 -19.22
CA ASP A 141 6.67 6.64 -18.34
C ASP A 141 6.87 6.26 -16.87
N ALA A 142 6.90 4.97 -16.53
CA ALA A 142 7.20 4.51 -15.18
C ALA A 142 8.61 4.98 -14.75
N CYS A 143 9.60 4.88 -15.63
CA CYS A 143 10.95 5.41 -15.38
C CYS A 143 10.94 6.93 -15.13
N MET A 144 10.24 7.70 -15.97
CA MET A 144 10.08 9.15 -15.80
C MET A 144 9.36 9.48 -14.49
N LEU A 145 8.31 8.74 -14.10
CA LEU A 145 7.57 8.95 -12.86
C LEU A 145 8.47 8.76 -11.64
N ARG A 146 9.28 7.69 -11.63
CA ARG A 146 10.24 7.45 -10.55
C ARG A 146 11.26 8.58 -10.42
N SER A 147 11.78 9.09 -11.54
CA SER A 147 12.73 10.21 -11.53
C SER A 147 12.06 11.53 -11.14
N PHE A 148 10.84 11.77 -11.60
CA PHE A 148 10.07 12.96 -11.26
C PHE A 148 9.73 13.04 -9.76
N ILE A 149 9.48 11.88 -9.11
CA ILE A 149 9.39 11.81 -7.65
C ILE A 149 10.67 12.35 -6.99
N GLN A 150 11.86 12.04 -7.52
CA GLN A 150 13.12 12.55 -6.98
C GLN A 150 13.27 14.06 -7.18
N GLU A 151 12.86 14.57 -8.35
CA GLU A 151 12.84 16.01 -8.63
C GLU A 151 11.97 16.77 -7.63
N ILE A 152 10.74 16.28 -7.36
CA ILE A 152 9.85 16.88 -6.36
C ILE A 152 10.52 16.92 -4.99
N LEU A 153 11.14 15.81 -4.56
CA LEU A 153 11.79 15.74 -3.26
C LEU A 153 12.99 16.68 -3.16
N GLN A 154 13.82 16.75 -4.19
CA GLN A 154 15.00 17.62 -4.22
C GLN A 154 14.64 19.10 -4.15
N GLN A 155 13.56 19.50 -4.81
CA GLN A 155 13.11 20.90 -4.88
C GLN A 155 12.51 21.40 -3.56
N ASN A 156 12.06 20.52 -2.66
CA ASN A 156 11.21 20.89 -1.51
C ASN A 156 11.77 20.49 -0.14
N PHE A 157 12.87 19.74 -0.09
CA PHE A 157 13.50 19.33 1.17
C PHE A 157 14.97 19.74 1.23
N PRO A 158 15.44 20.24 2.39
CA PRO A 158 16.86 20.54 2.58
C PRO A 158 17.69 19.24 2.54
N GLU A 159 18.94 19.35 2.09
CA GLU A 159 19.82 18.20 1.77
C GLU A 159 19.83 17.07 2.82
N PRO A 160 19.94 17.32 4.15
CA PRO A 160 19.93 16.25 5.14
C PRO A 160 18.59 15.49 5.22
N LEU A 161 17.47 16.19 5.05
CA LEU A 161 16.13 15.60 5.08
C LEU A 161 15.80 14.91 3.76
N PHE A 162 16.16 15.54 2.64
CA PHE A 162 16.10 14.96 1.30
C PHE A 162 16.82 13.60 1.26
N TYR A 163 18.07 13.52 1.74
CA TYR A 163 18.82 12.27 1.78
C TYR A 163 18.09 11.16 2.57
N LYS A 164 17.56 11.49 3.76
CA LYS A 164 16.82 10.53 4.59
C LYS A 164 15.56 10.02 3.88
N ILE A 165 14.78 10.92 3.28
CA ILE A 165 13.55 10.56 2.56
C ILE A 165 13.89 9.72 1.32
N THR A 166 14.83 10.18 0.49
CA THR A 166 15.25 9.50 -0.75
C THR A 166 15.82 8.11 -0.49
N LYS A 167 16.54 7.90 0.62
CA LYS A 167 16.98 6.57 1.04
C LYS A 167 15.80 5.59 1.18
N PHE A 168 14.72 6.02 1.82
CA PHE A 168 13.52 5.19 1.99
C PHE A 168 12.70 5.06 0.72
N VAL A 169 12.57 6.11 -0.08
CA VAL A 169 11.91 6.04 -1.40
C VAL A 169 12.59 5.00 -2.30
N ASN A 170 13.92 5.00 -2.36
CA ASN A 170 14.65 3.98 -3.12
C ASN A 170 14.50 2.58 -2.52
N LYS A 171 14.48 2.47 -1.18
CA LYS A 171 14.23 1.19 -0.49
C LYS A 171 12.84 0.65 -0.80
N ILE A 172 11.80 1.49 -0.85
CA ILE A 172 10.45 1.12 -1.29
C ILE A 172 10.50 0.51 -2.69
N PHE A 173 11.03 1.24 -3.68
CA PHE A 173 11.09 0.75 -5.06
C PHE A 173 11.82 -0.58 -5.18
N PHE A 174 12.92 -0.75 -4.46
CA PHE A 174 13.70 -1.99 -4.49
C PHE A 174 12.98 -3.18 -3.84
N ILE A 175 12.45 -3.00 -2.62
CA ILE A 175 11.79 -4.07 -1.88
C ILE A 175 10.48 -4.48 -2.56
N ALA A 176 9.65 -3.52 -2.98
CA ALA A 176 8.39 -3.82 -3.65
C ALA A 176 8.62 -4.49 -5.01
N ALA A 177 9.61 -4.05 -5.80
CA ALA A 177 9.97 -4.74 -7.05
C ALA A 177 10.51 -6.16 -6.81
N THR A 178 11.24 -6.39 -5.71
CA THR A 178 11.68 -7.74 -5.31
C THR A 178 10.50 -8.62 -4.91
N GLY A 179 9.55 -8.08 -4.13
CA GLY A 179 8.31 -8.78 -3.80
C GLY A 179 7.47 -9.11 -5.04
N GLN A 180 7.38 -8.19 -5.98
CA GLN A 180 6.71 -8.40 -7.27
C GLN A 180 7.40 -9.48 -8.12
N HIS A 181 8.73 -9.53 -8.11
CA HIS A 181 9.46 -10.60 -8.77
C HIS A 181 9.09 -11.96 -8.19
N VAL A 182 9.08 -12.08 -6.85
CA VAL A 182 8.69 -13.31 -6.14
C VAL A 182 7.25 -13.72 -6.48
N ASP A 183 6.30 -12.79 -6.49
CA ASP A 183 4.90 -13.04 -6.87
C ASP A 183 4.80 -13.66 -8.28
N ILE A 184 5.46 -13.04 -9.26
CA ILE A 184 5.46 -13.50 -10.64
C ILE A 184 6.15 -14.86 -10.80
N THR A 185 7.28 -15.09 -10.13
CA THR A 185 8.00 -16.36 -10.24
C THR A 185 7.25 -17.50 -9.57
N LEU A 186 6.65 -17.27 -8.39
CA LEU A 186 5.82 -18.27 -7.70
C LEU A 186 4.66 -18.73 -8.59
N ALA A 187 3.99 -17.79 -9.26
CA ALA A 187 2.88 -18.11 -10.16
C ALA A 187 3.35 -18.89 -11.42
N ARG A 188 4.52 -18.55 -11.96
CA ARG A 188 5.09 -19.18 -13.16
C ARG A 188 5.59 -20.61 -12.90
N ASP A 189 6.20 -20.85 -11.74
CA ASP A 189 6.80 -22.15 -11.42
C ASP A 189 5.76 -23.25 -11.30
N ARG A 190 4.51 -22.90 -10.94
CA ARG A 190 3.38 -23.84 -10.71
C ARG A 190 3.70 -24.98 -9.76
N ASN A 191 4.72 -24.80 -8.92
CA ASN A 191 5.01 -25.71 -7.82
C ASN A 191 4.15 -25.31 -6.61
N PHE A 192 2.99 -25.94 -6.51
CA PHE A 192 2.02 -25.64 -5.45
C PHE A 192 2.50 -26.01 -4.04
N ASP A 193 3.57 -26.78 -3.89
CA ASP A 193 4.18 -27.03 -2.58
C ASP A 193 4.85 -25.76 -2.01
N ASN A 194 5.16 -24.77 -2.86
CA ASN A 194 5.65 -23.46 -2.43
C ASN A 194 4.53 -22.51 -1.99
N PHE A 195 3.26 -22.87 -2.19
CA PHE A 195 2.09 -22.05 -1.84
C PHE A 195 1.77 -22.24 -0.35
N THR A 196 2.66 -21.72 0.49
CA THR A 196 2.55 -21.79 1.95
C THR A 196 2.27 -20.41 2.53
N MET A 197 1.62 -20.36 3.70
CA MET A 197 1.40 -19.07 4.39
C MET A 197 2.72 -18.35 4.72
N LYS A 198 3.83 -19.09 4.91
CA LYS A 198 5.16 -18.49 5.11
C LYS A 198 5.62 -17.73 3.87
N CYS A 199 5.57 -18.35 2.70
CA CYS A 199 5.92 -17.70 1.42
C CYS A 199 5.01 -16.50 1.15
N TYR A 200 3.69 -16.70 1.32
CA TYR A 200 2.69 -15.65 1.13
C TYR A 200 2.94 -14.44 2.02
N CYS A 201 3.14 -14.64 3.32
CA CYS A 201 3.43 -13.56 4.26
C CYS A 201 4.72 -12.82 3.90
N LYS A 202 5.78 -13.53 3.49
CA LYS A 202 7.05 -12.88 3.13
C LYS A 202 6.94 -12.05 1.84
N MET A 203 6.23 -12.56 0.84
CA MET A 203 5.91 -11.82 -0.38
C MET A 203 5.07 -10.58 -0.06
N SER A 204 4.02 -10.73 0.74
CA SER A 204 3.12 -9.65 1.16
C SER A 204 3.82 -8.58 2.00
N GLU A 205 4.78 -8.98 2.84
CA GLU A 205 5.64 -8.07 3.59
C GLU A 205 6.39 -7.12 2.65
N MET A 206 6.98 -7.66 1.57
CA MET A 206 7.76 -6.88 0.61
C MET A 206 6.91 -6.04 -0.34
N LYS A 207 5.85 -6.64 -0.92
CA LYS A 207 4.99 -5.99 -1.93
C LYS A 207 4.02 -4.97 -1.31
N THR A 208 3.64 -5.17 -0.06
CA THR A 208 2.48 -4.47 0.53
C THR A 208 2.79 -3.88 1.90
N ALA A 209 3.24 -4.67 2.89
CA ALA A 209 3.39 -4.16 4.26
C ALA A 209 4.44 -3.06 4.37
N PHE A 210 5.63 -3.31 3.83
CA PHE A 210 6.74 -2.36 3.85
C PHE A 210 6.36 -1.03 3.14
N PRO A 211 5.95 -1.02 1.86
CA PRO A 211 5.66 0.23 1.15
C PRO A 211 4.39 0.94 1.60
N PHE A 212 3.33 0.22 2.03
CA PHE A 212 2.00 0.82 2.24
C PHE A 212 1.62 1.03 3.70
N ILE A 213 2.34 0.43 4.65
CA ILE A 213 2.10 0.67 6.09
C ILE A 213 3.35 1.16 6.79
N GLU A 214 4.46 0.43 6.67
CA GLU A 214 5.67 0.77 7.42
C GLU A 214 6.24 2.12 6.97
N VAL A 215 6.46 2.32 5.66
CA VAL A 215 7.12 3.53 5.18
C VAL A 215 6.32 4.81 5.40
N PRO A 216 4.98 4.86 5.21
CA PRO A 216 4.19 6.03 5.63
C PRO A 216 4.44 6.44 7.08
N ILE A 217 4.51 5.48 8.02
CA ILE A 217 4.79 5.78 9.43
C ILE A 217 6.26 6.18 9.63
N ILE A 218 7.20 5.55 8.92
CA ILE A 218 8.63 5.93 8.96
C ILE A 218 8.83 7.35 8.43
N PHE A 219 8.12 7.78 7.39
CA PHE A 219 8.17 9.15 6.90
C PHE A 219 7.64 10.14 7.93
N ALA A 220 6.57 9.81 8.64
CA ALA A 220 6.09 10.61 9.77
C ALA A 220 7.15 10.74 10.89
N LEU A 221 7.86 9.65 11.22
CA LEU A 221 8.99 9.69 12.16
C LEU A 221 10.15 10.55 11.64
N ILE A 222 10.47 10.47 10.34
CA ILE A 222 11.54 11.26 9.72
C ILE A 222 11.21 12.75 9.80
N LEU A 223 9.98 13.15 9.43
CA LEU A 223 9.53 14.54 9.49
C LEU A 223 9.48 15.07 10.93
N SER A 224 9.12 14.22 11.91
CA SER A 224 9.09 14.58 13.33
C SER A 224 10.46 14.50 14.01
N ASN A 225 11.54 14.18 13.27
CA ASN A 225 12.88 13.93 13.79
C ASN A 225 12.94 12.86 14.90
N LYS A 226 12.05 11.85 14.81
CA LYS A 226 11.90 10.73 15.76
C LYS A 226 12.33 9.38 15.17
N ALA A 227 12.84 9.35 13.93
CA ALA A 227 13.29 8.12 13.27
C ALA A 227 14.64 7.62 13.81
N THR A 228 14.62 6.46 14.46
CA THR A 228 15.78 5.67 14.92
C THR A 228 15.69 4.23 14.40
N GLU A 229 16.80 3.48 14.39
CA GLU A 229 16.79 2.06 14.00
C GLU A 229 15.81 1.25 14.85
N GLU A 230 15.77 1.52 16.15
CA GLU A 230 14.83 0.90 17.09
C GLU A 230 13.37 1.19 16.73
N SER A 231 13.02 2.46 16.48
CA SER A 231 11.65 2.84 16.08
C SER A 231 11.20 2.17 14.78
N MET A 232 12.12 2.00 13.82
CA MET A 232 11.84 1.40 12.52
C MET A 232 11.69 -0.12 12.64
N GLN A 233 12.55 -0.78 13.41
CA GLN A 233 12.42 -2.21 13.71
C GLN A 233 11.13 -2.51 14.48
N GLN A 234 10.74 -1.61 15.39
CA GLN A 234 9.49 -1.71 16.13
C GLN A 234 8.28 -1.63 15.20
N ILE A 235 8.26 -0.65 14.28
CA ILE A 235 7.22 -0.53 13.24
C ILE A 235 7.13 -1.81 12.42
N HIS A 236 8.25 -2.33 11.93
CA HIS A 236 8.28 -3.56 11.16
C HIS A 236 7.65 -4.73 11.92
N ASN A 237 8.09 -4.94 13.17
CA ASN A 237 7.60 -6.04 14.01
C ASN A 237 6.09 -5.97 14.26
N ILE A 238 5.55 -4.77 14.50
CA ILE A 238 4.13 -4.57 14.85
C ILE A 238 3.24 -4.53 13.63
N CYS A 239 3.64 -3.81 12.57
CA CYS A 239 2.76 -3.45 11.47
C CYS A 239 2.74 -4.48 10.33
N VAL A 240 3.68 -5.42 10.27
CA VAL A 240 3.75 -6.41 9.18
C VAL A 240 2.43 -7.15 8.97
N ASP A 241 1.77 -7.58 10.06
CA ASP A 241 0.51 -8.32 9.98
C ASP A 241 -0.65 -7.49 9.42
N MET A 242 -0.64 -6.18 9.69
CA MET A 242 -1.63 -5.26 9.10
C MET A 242 -1.42 -5.14 7.59
N GLY A 243 -0.16 -5.06 7.13
CA GLY A 243 0.14 -5.04 5.71
C GLY A 243 -0.22 -6.35 4.98
N VAL A 244 -0.03 -7.49 5.64
CA VAL A 244 -0.49 -8.79 5.10
C VAL A 244 -2.02 -8.82 4.96
N LEU A 245 -2.76 -8.25 5.91
CA LEU A 245 -4.22 -8.15 5.80
C LEU A 245 -4.69 -7.32 4.60
N ILE A 246 -3.95 -6.28 4.21
CA ILE A 246 -4.24 -5.50 2.99
C ILE A 246 -4.06 -6.37 1.75
N GLN A 247 -3.01 -7.18 1.70
CA GLN A 247 -2.81 -8.11 0.59
C GLN A 247 -3.94 -9.15 0.55
N ILE A 248 -4.33 -9.71 1.69
CA ILE A 248 -5.46 -10.64 1.77
C ILE A 248 -6.75 -9.96 1.27
N GLN A 249 -6.99 -8.71 1.66
CA GLN A 249 -8.15 -7.95 1.20
C GLN A 249 -8.11 -7.70 -0.32
N ASN A 250 -6.94 -7.48 -0.91
CA ASN A 250 -6.77 -7.38 -2.36
C ASN A 250 -7.13 -8.70 -3.08
N ASP A 251 -6.67 -9.83 -2.54
CA ASP A 251 -6.92 -11.17 -3.11
C ASP A 251 -8.41 -11.54 -3.01
N ILE A 252 -9.05 -11.19 -1.88
CA ILE A 252 -10.49 -11.37 -1.70
C ILE A 252 -11.29 -10.48 -2.65
N THR A 253 -10.83 -9.24 -2.87
CA THR A 253 -11.45 -8.34 -3.84
C THR A 253 -11.32 -8.89 -5.26
N ASP A 254 -10.17 -9.48 -5.61
CA ASP A 254 -9.97 -10.19 -6.89
C ASP A 254 -11.00 -11.31 -7.07
N PHE A 255 -11.23 -12.10 -6.03
CA PHE A 255 -12.20 -13.19 -6.08
C PHE A 255 -13.66 -12.71 -6.26
N TYR A 256 -14.05 -11.62 -5.61
CA TYR A 256 -15.43 -11.12 -5.68
C TYR A 256 -15.71 -10.22 -6.88
N ASP A 257 -14.77 -9.38 -7.29
CA ASP A 257 -14.89 -8.51 -8.47
C ASP A 257 -14.59 -9.28 -9.76
N TYR A 258 -15.26 -10.43 -9.95
CA TYR A 258 -14.99 -11.33 -11.07
C TYR A 258 -15.27 -10.68 -12.44
N GLU A 259 -16.25 -9.78 -12.50
CA GLU A 259 -16.57 -9.00 -13.70
C GLU A 259 -15.53 -7.90 -13.99
N GLY A 260 -14.62 -7.64 -13.04
CA GLY A 260 -13.53 -6.69 -13.16
C GLY A 260 -13.97 -5.24 -13.27
N LEU A 261 -15.04 -4.89 -12.54
CA LEU A 261 -15.65 -3.56 -12.53
C LEU A 261 -14.67 -2.52 -11.96
N THR A 262 -13.83 -2.92 -11.02
CA THR A 262 -12.84 -2.03 -10.37
C THR A 262 -11.41 -2.27 -10.84
N LYS A 263 -11.04 -3.53 -11.08
CA LYS A 263 -9.72 -3.97 -11.58
C LYS A 263 -9.85 -5.28 -12.36
N SER A 264 -8.84 -5.62 -13.15
CA SER A 264 -8.77 -6.95 -13.78
C SER A 264 -8.52 -8.06 -12.75
N SER A 265 -9.55 -8.85 -12.48
CA SER A 265 -9.51 -9.96 -11.53
C SER A 265 -9.05 -11.25 -12.20
N THR A 266 -7.79 -11.59 -12.01
CA THR A 266 -7.07 -12.60 -12.81
C THR A 266 -6.21 -13.55 -11.98
N ASP A 267 -6.32 -13.52 -10.65
CA ASP A 267 -5.42 -14.29 -9.77
C ASP A 267 -5.49 -15.79 -10.04
N ILE A 268 -6.70 -16.34 -10.25
CA ILE A 268 -6.90 -17.75 -10.57
C ILE A 268 -6.27 -18.11 -11.92
N GLN A 269 -6.55 -17.31 -12.96
CA GLN A 269 -6.11 -17.55 -14.33
C GLN A 269 -4.59 -17.51 -14.45
N LYS A 270 -3.94 -16.61 -13.69
CA LYS A 270 -2.49 -16.51 -13.64
C LYS A 270 -1.82 -17.49 -12.70
N GLY A 271 -2.59 -18.20 -11.88
CA GLY A 271 -2.04 -19.11 -10.89
C GLY A 271 -1.30 -18.38 -9.77
N LYS A 272 -1.77 -17.18 -9.39
CA LYS A 272 -1.14 -16.37 -8.34
C LYS A 272 -1.15 -17.10 -7.00
N CYS A 273 -0.10 -16.91 -6.22
CA CYS A 273 -0.02 -17.33 -4.82
C CYS A 273 -0.87 -16.39 -3.96
N SER A 274 -2.19 -16.45 -4.13
CA SER A 274 -3.16 -15.67 -3.36
C SER A 274 -3.44 -16.35 -2.01
N TRP A 275 -3.94 -15.60 -1.04
CA TRP A 275 -4.34 -16.18 0.25
C TRP A 275 -5.37 -17.31 0.08
N LEU A 276 -6.32 -17.14 -0.85
CA LEU A 276 -7.32 -18.16 -1.18
C LEU A 276 -6.68 -19.44 -1.74
N ALA A 277 -5.67 -19.32 -2.60
CA ALA A 277 -4.94 -20.47 -3.13
C ALA A 277 -4.19 -21.23 -2.04
N VAL A 278 -3.46 -20.51 -1.18
CA VAL A 278 -2.75 -21.11 -0.05
C VAL A 278 -3.72 -21.84 0.87
N LYS A 279 -4.83 -21.19 1.26
CA LYS A 279 -5.83 -21.81 2.15
C LYS A 279 -6.55 -22.99 1.49
N ALA A 280 -6.80 -22.93 0.19
CA ALA A 280 -7.39 -24.06 -0.53
C ALA A 280 -6.46 -25.27 -0.47
N LEU A 281 -5.18 -25.10 -0.75
CA LEU A 281 -4.19 -26.18 -0.72
C LEU A 281 -3.97 -26.74 0.70
N GLU A 282 -4.03 -25.90 1.74
CA GLU A 282 -3.93 -26.32 3.14
C GLU A 282 -5.12 -27.19 3.60
N LEU A 283 -6.31 -26.95 3.04
CA LEU A 283 -7.56 -27.56 3.52
C LEU A 283 -8.12 -28.64 2.58
N SER A 284 -7.61 -28.74 1.36
CA SER A 284 -8.07 -29.71 0.37
C SER A 284 -7.72 -31.14 0.78
N ASN A 285 -8.66 -32.06 0.56
CA ASN A 285 -8.34 -33.49 0.50
C ASN A 285 -7.65 -33.85 -0.83
N GLU A 286 -7.31 -35.13 -1.04
CA GLU A 286 -6.61 -35.59 -2.24
C GLU A 286 -7.37 -35.27 -3.54
N ASP A 287 -8.68 -35.55 -3.61
CA ASP A 287 -9.50 -35.28 -4.79
C ASP A 287 -9.60 -33.78 -5.09
N GLN A 288 -9.83 -32.97 -4.05
CA GLN A 288 -9.89 -31.51 -4.16
C GLN A 288 -8.54 -30.92 -4.59
N ARG A 289 -7.44 -31.48 -4.11
CA ARG A 289 -6.10 -31.09 -4.53
C ARG A 289 -5.87 -31.43 -6.00
N CYS A 290 -6.27 -32.61 -6.47
CA CYS A 290 -6.18 -32.94 -7.90
C CYS A 290 -6.96 -31.95 -8.77
N ILE A 291 -8.18 -31.56 -8.35
CA ILE A 291 -8.96 -30.53 -9.04
C ILE A 291 -8.20 -29.20 -9.07
N PHE A 292 -7.60 -28.80 -7.94
CA PHE A 292 -6.83 -27.57 -7.86
C PHE A 292 -5.64 -27.60 -8.82
N GLU A 293 -4.83 -28.65 -8.79
CA GLU A 293 -3.61 -28.78 -9.63
C GLU A 293 -3.93 -28.81 -11.13
N GLU A 294 -5.05 -29.42 -11.52
CA GLU A 294 -5.51 -29.47 -12.91
C GLU A 294 -6.06 -28.11 -13.40
N CYS A 295 -6.78 -27.40 -12.53
CA CYS A 295 -7.58 -26.25 -12.94
C CYS A 295 -6.93 -24.88 -12.67
N TYR A 296 -6.09 -24.75 -11.63
CA TYR A 296 -5.53 -23.48 -11.21
C TYR A 296 -4.45 -22.98 -12.19
N GLY A 297 -4.45 -21.68 -12.52
CA GLY A 297 -3.57 -21.12 -13.55
C GLY A 297 -4.07 -21.38 -14.98
N SER A 298 -5.37 -21.53 -15.19
CA SER A 298 -5.96 -21.71 -16.53
C SER A 298 -6.87 -20.55 -16.90
N TRP A 299 -6.83 -20.14 -18.18
CA TRP A 299 -7.78 -19.20 -18.76
C TRP A 299 -9.08 -19.85 -19.22
N ASP A 300 -9.19 -21.19 -19.14
CA ASP A 300 -10.44 -21.90 -19.44
C ASP A 300 -11.53 -21.53 -18.40
N PRO A 301 -12.67 -20.97 -18.83
CA PRO A 301 -13.77 -20.59 -17.92
C PRO A 301 -14.27 -21.75 -17.04
N THR A 302 -14.23 -22.98 -17.54
CA THR A 302 -14.66 -24.17 -16.79
C THR A 302 -13.69 -24.50 -15.66
N HIS A 303 -12.38 -24.33 -15.87
CA HIS A 303 -11.35 -24.50 -14.85
C HIS A 303 -11.49 -23.42 -13.77
N VAL A 304 -11.66 -22.16 -14.17
CA VAL A 304 -11.88 -21.05 -13.24
C VAL A 304 -13.14 -21.30 -12.40
N HIS A 305 -14.23 -21.75 -13.01
CA HIS A 305 -15.46 -22.09 -12.29
C HIS A 305 -15.23 -23.19 -11.24
N LYS A 306 -14.54 -24.29 -11.59
CA LYS A 306 -14.21 -25.37 -10.64
C LYS A 306 -13.43 -24.86 -9.43
N ILE A 307 -12.42 -24.02 -9.63
CA ILE A 307 -11.65 -23.42 -8.52
C ILE A 307 -12.54 -22.55 -7.63
N ARG A 308 -13.42 -21.75 -8.23
CA ARG A 308 -14.34 -20.89 -7.47
C ARG A 308 -15.32 -21.69 -6.64
N GLU A 309 -15.85 -22.79 -7.17
CA GLU A 309 -16.71 -23.71 -6.41
C GLU A 309 -15.92 -24.39 -5.28
N LEU A 310 -14.70 -24.86 -5.55
CA LEU A 310 -13.81 -25.40 -4.52
C LEU A 310 -13.60 -24.41 -3.35
N TYR A 311 -13.35 -23.13 -3.64
CA TYR A 311 -13.21 -22.11 -2.60
C TYR A 311 -14.48 -21.92 -1.76
N LYS A 312 -15.67 -22.06 -2.38
CA LYS A 312 -16.95 -22.00 -1.67
C LYS A 312 -17.19 -23.23 -0.81
N GLU A 313 -16.90 -24.43 -1.34
CA GLU A 313 -17.01 -25.70 -0.61
C GLU A 313 -16.13 -25.72 0.65
N LEU A 314 -14.90 -25.22 0.52
CA LEU A 314 -13.95 -25.06 1.62
C LEU A 314 -14.29 -23.91 2.57
N LYS A 315 -15.34 -23.12 2.27
CA LYS A 315 -15.78 -21.98 3.09
C LYS A 315 -14.66 -20.97 3.36
N LEU A 316 -13.77 -20.75 2.39
CA LEU A 316 -12.62 -19.86 2.55
C LEU A 316 -13.02 -18.41 2.87
N PRO A 317 -14.09 -17.83 2.27
CA PRO A 317 -14.51 -16.49 2.64
C PRO A 317 -14.92 -16.35 4.12
N GLN A 318 -15.46 -17.40 4.74
CA GLN A 318 -15.81 -17.39 6.16
C GLN A 318 -14.55 -17.44 7.05
N LEU A 319 -13.48 -18.09 6.60
CA LEU A 319 -12.20 -18.14 7.32
C LEU A 319 -11.48 -16.78 7.37
N LEU A 320 -11.83 -15.85 6.47
CA LEU A 320 -11.26 -14.50 6.46
C LEU A 320 -11.47 -13.78 7.80
N VAL A 321 -12.63 -13.99 8.43
CA VAL A 321 -12.94 -13.36 9.72
C VAL A 321 -11.97 -13.86 10.80
N GLN A 322 -11.73 -15.16 10.85
CA GLN A 322 -10.81 -15.78 11.81
C GLN A 322 -9.36 -15.35 11.57
N GLU A 323 -8.93 -15.28 10.29
CA GLU A 323 -7.58 -14.80 9.94
C GLU A 323 -7.40 -13.32 10.34
N LYS A 324 -8.43 -12.48 10.13
CA LYS A 324 -8.43 -11.07 10.57
C LYS A 324 -8.31 -10.97 12.09
N GLU A 325 -9.13 -11.71 12.83
CA GLU A 325 -9.12 -11.71 14.30
C GLU A 325 -7.76 -12.17 14.85
N ALA A 326 -7.21 -13.29 14.36
CA ALA A 326 -5.92 -13.81 14.81
C ALA A 326 -4.75 -12.82 14.59
N ARG A 327 -4.76 -12.09 13.47
CA ARG A 327 -3.76 -11.05 13.19
C ARG A 327 -3.95 -9.82 14.06
N TYR A 328 -5.19 -9.42 14.34
CA TYR A 328 -5.46 -8.34 15.29
C TYR A 328 -5.02 -8.71 16.70
N GLU A 329 -5.28 -9.92 17.16
CA GLU A 329 -4.77 -10.41 18.45
C GLU A 329 -3.25 -10.39 18.50
N THR A 330 -2.59 -10.81 17.42
CA THR A 330 -1.12 -10.75 17.30
C THR A 330 -0.61 -9.30 17.38
N PHE A 331 -1.26 -8.37 16.67
CA PHE A 331 -0.96 -6.95 16.75
C PHE A 331 -1.11 -6.43 18.19
N PHE A 332 -2.24 -6.70 18.85
CA PHE A 332 -2.50 -6.24 20.22
C PHE A 332 -1.54 -6.86 21.24
N ARG A 333 -1.15 -8.11 21.06
CA ARG A 333 -0.13 -8.76 21.89
C ARG A 333 1.22 -8.05 21.75
N LYS A 334 1.67 -7.80 20.51
CA LYS A 334 2.96 -7.12 20.24
C LYS A 334 3.00 -5.70 20.83
N ILE A 335 1.91 -4.94 20.75
CA ILE A 335 1.90 -3.59 21.35
C ILE A 335 1.90 -3.63 22.89
N ASN A 336 1.28 -4.64 23.50
CA ASN A 336 1.26 -4.79 24.97
C ASN A 336 2.62 -5.25 25.53
N GLU A 337 3.46 -5.84 24.68
CA GLU A 337 4.84 -6.26 25.00
C GLU A 337 5.87 -5.11 24.81
N LEU A 338 5.44 -3.93 24.34
CA LEU A 338 6.33 -2.78 24.18
C LEU A 338 6.89 -2.28 25.52
N PRO A 339 8.12 -1.75 25.54
CA PRO A 339 8.68 -1.17 26.74
C PRO A 339 7.92 0.10 27.15
N PRO A 340 7.93 0.48 28.43
CA PRO A 340 7.17 1.65 28.93
C PRO A 340 7.53 2.98 28.25
N VAL A 341 8.76 3.09 27.73
CA VAL A 341 9.23 4.24 26.97
C VAL A 341 9.71 3.74 25.62
N CYS A 342 8.92 4.00 24.58
CA CYS A 342 9.24 3.70 23.18
C CYS A 342 8.63 4.74 22.25
N VAL A 343 9.13 4.79 21.02
CA VAL A 343 8.58 5.62 19.95
C VAL A 343 8.46 4.78 18.69
N PRO A 344 7.27 4.66 18.07
CA PRO A 344 5.97 5.10 18.59
C PRO A 344 5.54 4.36 19.86
N ASP A 345 4.69 4.95 20.69
CA ASP A 345 4.22 4.33 21.93
C ASP A 345 2.96 3.45 21.72
N VAL A 346 2.51 2.77 22.79
CA VAL A 346 1.30 1.92 22.75
C VAL A 346 0.07 2.71 22.29
N ASN A 347 -0.06 3.96 22.75
CA ASN A 347 -1.19 4.83 22.43
C ASN A 347 -1.23 5.14 20.92
N PHE A 348 -0.07 5.37 20.30
CA PHE A 348 0.07 5.55 18.88
C PHE A 348 -0.52 4.36 18.11
N TYR A 349 -0.11 3.14 18.45
CA TYR A 349 -0.56 1.94 17.73
C TYR A 349 -2.06 1.66 17.93
N GLN A 350 -2.60 1.88 19.14
CA GLN A 350 -4.03 1.71 19.40
C GLN A 350 -4.87 2.68 18.55
N LYS A 351 -4.42 3.93 18.42
CA LYS A 351 -5.07 4.96 17.60
C LYS A 351 -4.91 4.69 16.10
N LEU A 352 -3.71 4.28 15.66
CA LEU A 352 -3.45 3.85 14.29
C LEU A 352 -4.37 2.70 13.88
N PHE A 353 -4.53 1.70 14.73
CA PHE A 353 -5.44 0.58 14.49
C PHE A 353 -6.88 1.02 14.27
N LYS A 354 -7.37 1.98 15.06
CA LYS A 354 -8.71 2.57 14.88
C LYS A 354 -8.86 3.27 13.53
N LEU A 355 -7.83 4.01 13.09
CA LEU A 355 -7.83 4.64 11.76
C LEU A 355 -7.97 3.56 10.68
N ILE A 356 -7.05 2.59 10.65
CA ILE A 356 -7.01 1.53 9.63
C ILE A 356 -8.34 0.76 9.57
N LYS A 357 -8.90 0.41 10.73
CA LYS A 357 -10.18 -0.31 10.81
C LYS A 357 -11.35 0.52 10.25
N ASN A 358 -11.34 1.84 10.46
CA ASN A 358 -12.40 2.73 10.00
C ASN A 358 -12.26 3.13 8.52
N THR A 359 -11.04 3.19 7.98
CA THR A 359 -10.76 3.59 6.59
C THR A 359 -11.01 2.47 5.57
N ARG A 360 -11.40 1.26 5.99
CA ARG A 360 -11.63 0.09 5.12
C ARG A 360 -10.44 -0.19 4.19
N ILE A 361 -9.21 -0.07 4.70
CA ILE A 361 -8.00 -0.50 3.99
C ILE A 361 -8.02 -2.02 3.86
#